data_AF-A0A8S3TI03-F1
#
_entry.id   AF-A0A8S3TI03-F1
#
_cell.length_a   1.000
_cell.length_b   1.000
_cell.length_c   1.000
_cell.angle_alpha   90.00
_cell.angle_beta   90.00
_cell.angle_gamma   90.00
#
_symmetry.space_group_name_H-M   'P 1'
#
loop_
_entity.id
_entity.type
_entity.pdbx_description
1 polymer ?
#
loop_
_entity_poly.entity_id
_entity_poly.type
_entity_poly.pdbx_seq_one_letter_code
_entity_poly.pdbx_strand_id
1 'polypeptide(L)'
;MSVNILTLLPLCFTYKCANATLFLKTASENSSYKKSLQEDIFDLIEKDISKYSDTGKILLAGDLNARTGTQVIDFINKDESLDHIPVFDKISPDLNLPVRYKAADISLKLKRPKKKNPKHLKNIRQPKWFDISLTGLRRQLDSKEKLLKKFSKDQIVKRSYFSLLKLYRKTRKQKLKEFRRSVVDELDNLHENNPNKYWNLLNDLSKDTNKSTSPDIPCNTWFDYFKELNKSKINTTDNNFINRFKQLEKEKYSQNLTSTLIIK
;
A
#
# COMPACT_ATOMS: atom_id res chain seq x y z
N MET A 1 15.53 42.34 0.68
CA MET A 1 14.20 41.95 0.18
C MET A 1 14.27 40.50 -0.25
N SER A 2 13.72 39.60 0.56
CA SER A 2 13.90 38.15 0.43
C SER A 2 12.55 37.52 0.08
N VAL A 3 12.43 36.99 -1.13
CA VAL A 3 11.23 36.25 -1.56
C VAL A 3 11.37 34.81 -1.07
N ASN A 4 10.51 34.40 -0.13
CA ASN A 4 10.38 33.01 0.30
C ASN A 4 9.55 32.24 -0.71
N ILE A 5 10.16 31.26 -1.39
CA ILE A 5 9.46 30.30 -2.25
C ILE A 5 9.00 29.15 -1.34
N LEU A 6 7.72 29.17 -0.93
CA LEU A 6 7.06 28.03 -0.32
C LEU A 6 6.76 26.99 -1.40
N THR A 7 7.34 25.80 -1.25
CA THR A 7 7.02 24.62 -2.07
C THR A 7 5.60 24.15 -1.77
N LEU A 8 4.69 24.33 -2.72
CA LEU A 8 3.33 23.79 -2.68
C LEU A 8 3.38 22.27 -2.90
N LEU A 9 2.88 21.51 -1.94
CA LEU A 9 2.58 20.09 -2.10
C LEU A 9 1.25 19.93 -2.86
N PRO A 10 1.13 19.02 -3.83
CA PRO A 10 -0.13 18.81 -4.54
C PRO A 10 -1.15 18.07 -3.68
N LEU A 11 -2.40 18.52 -3.74
CA LEU A 11 -3.56 17.91 -3.08
C LEU A 11 -4.02 16.67 -3.85
N CYS A 12 -4.37 15.61 -3.13
CA CYS A 12 -4.92 14.37 -3.67
C CYS A 12 -6.32 14.13 -3.09
N PHE A 13 -7.29 13.94 -3.98
CA PHE A 13 -8.66 13.51 -3.69
C PHE A 13 -8.78 12.00 -3.93
N THR A 14 -9.60 11.32 -3.12
CA THR A 14 -9.86 9.89 -3.24
C THR A 14 -11.35 9.62 -3.19
N TYR A 15 -11.90 9.07 -4.27
CA TYR A 15 -13.29 8.62 -4.30
C TYR A 15 -13.35 7.11 -4.21
N LYS A 16 -14.26 6.59 -3.37
CA LYS A 16 -14.46 5.16 -3.17
C LYS A 16 -15.91 4.83 -3.51
N CYS A 17 -16.12 4.18 -4.64
CA CYS A 17 -17.34 3.45 -4.94
C CYS A 17 -17.13 1.97 -4.56
N ALA A 18 -18.20 1.20 -4.35
CA ALA A 18 -18.12 -0.19 -3.88
C ALA A 18 -17.17 -1.08 -4.71
N ASN A 19 -16.89 -0.72 -5.96
CA ASN A 19 -16.01 -1.46 -6.88
C ASN A 19 -14.91 -0.62 -7.58
N ALA A 20 -14.70 0.65 -7.22
CA ALA A 20 -13.67 1.48 -7.87
C ALA A 20 -13.12 2.57 -6.94
N THR A 21 -11.80 2.78 -7.01
CA THR A 21 -11.12 3.91 -6.35
C THR A 21 -10.48 4.80 -7.39
N LEU A 22 -10.96 6.04 -7.51
CA LEU A 22 -10.41 7.05 -8.42
C LEU A 22 -9.60 8.07 -7.61
N PHE A 23 -8.39 8.36 -8.06
CA PHE A 23 -7.52 9.38 -7.47
C PHE A 23 -7.55 10.62 -8.37
N LEU A 24 -8.08 11.73 -7.85
CA LEU A 24 -8.08 13.00 -8.55
C LEU A 24 -7.04 13.93 -7.92
N LYS A 25 -6.20 14.56 -8.75
CA LYS A 25 -5.12 15.42 -8.30
C LYS A 25 -5.31 16.79 -8.89
N THR A 26 -5.75 17.75 -8.09
CA THR A 26 -5.89 19.13 -8.54
C THR A 26 -4.53 19.82 -8.44
N ALA A 27 -4.07 20.39 -9.55
CA ALA A 27 -2.89 21.25 -9.55
C ALA A 27 -3.30 22.73 -9.41
N SER A 28 -2.39 23.58 -8.93
CA SER A 28 -2.66 25.01 -8.78
C SER A 28 -2.95 25.68 -10.13
N GLU A 29 -3.69 26.79 -10.12
CA GLU A 29 -4.10 27.56 -11.31
C GLU A 29 -2.95 27.94 -12.24
N ASN A 30 -1.78 28.22 -11.66
CA ASN A 30 -0.59 28.59 -12.42
C ASN A 30 0.33 27.43 -12.75
N SER A 31 -0.03 26.19 -12.40
CA SER A 31 0.80 25.03 -12.70
C SER A 31 0.83 24.76 -14.20
N SER A 32 2.00 24.37 -14.72
CA SER A 32 2.15 23.90 -16.10
C SER A 32 1.24 22.71 -16.40
N TYR A 33 0.94 21.88 -15.38
CA TYR A 33 0.03 20.76 -15.48
C TYR A 33 -1.41 21.20 -15.80
N LYS A 34 -1.94 22.20 -15.08
CA LYS A 34 -3.28 22.74 -15.35
C LYS A 34 -3.35 23.44 -16.71
N LYS A 35 -2.27 24.10 -17.16
CA LYS A 35 -2.19 24.68 -18.51
C LYS A 35 -2.23 23.65 -19.64
N SER A 36 -1.76 22.42 -19.37
CA SER A 36 -1.82 21.32 -20.35
C SER A 36 -3.14 20.54 -20.34
N LEU A 37 -3.90 20.61 -19.26
CA LEU A 37 -5.25 20.07 -19.18
C LEU A 37 -6.20 21.10 -19.80
N GLN A 38 -6.67 20.83 -21.01
CA GLN A 38 -7.69 21.66 -21.67
C GLN A 38 -9.09 21.47 -21.06
N GLU A 39 -9.25 20.56 -20.11
CA GLU A 39 -10.54 20.18 -19.54
C GLU A 39 -10.69 20.74 -18.11
N ASP A 40 -11.90 21.20 -17.78
CA ASP A 40 -12.25 21.59 -16.43
C ASP A 40 -12.34 20.33 -15.54
N ILE A 41 -11.74 20.41 -14.35
CA ILE A 41 -11.75 19.32 -13.38
C ILE A 41 -13.17 19.09 -12.87
N PHE A 42 -14.00 20.14 -12.78
CA PHE A 42 -15.39 19.99 -12.37
C PHE A 42 -16.22 19.25 -13.43
N ASP A 43 -16.00 19.54 -14.71
CA ASP A 43 -16.64 18.81 -15.81
C ASP A 43 -16.27 17.32 -15.79
N LEU A 44 -15.01 17.00 -15.48
CA LEU A 44 -14.55 15.62 -15.32
C LEU A 44 -15.24 14.92 -14.14
N ILE A 45 -15.35 15.60 -12.99
CA ILE A 45 -16.04 15.06 -11.82
C ILE A 45 -17.53 14.84 -12.12
N GLU A 46 -18.19 15.81 -12.76
CA GLU A 46 -19.61 15.71 -13.10
C GLU A 46 -19.87 14.58 -14.10
N LYS A 47 -19.02 14.44 -15.12
CA LYS A 47 -19.07 13.33 -16.08
C LYS A 47 -18.90 11.98 -15.40
N ASP A 48 -17.97 11.86 -14.45
CA ASP A 48 -17.78 10.63 -13.69
C ASP A 48 -18.98 10.36 -12.78
N ILE A 49 -19.53 11.37 -12.08
CA ILE A 49 -20.72 11.21 -11.25
C ILE A 49 -21.91 10.73 -12.09
N SER A 50 -22.16 11.35 -13.24
CA SER A 50 -23.24 10.96 -14.15
C SER A 50 -23.04 9.55 -14.69
N LYS A 51 -21.81 9.13 -14.95
CA LYS A 51 -21.52 7.78 -15.43
C LYS A 51 -21.80 6.70 -14.38
N TYR A 52 -21.58 7.00 -13.11
CA TYR A 52 -21.69 6.02 -12.02
C TYR A 52 -22.97 6.17 -11.17
N SER A 53 -23.81 7.18 -11.43
CA SER A 53 -25.05 7.45 -10.67
C SER A 53 -25.99 6.25 -10.64
N ASP A 54 -26.07 5.52 -11.75
CA ASP A 54 -27.02 4.42 -11.91
C ASP A 54 -26.53 3.14 -11.21
N THR A 55 -25.26 3.08 -10.83
CA THR A 55 -24.65 1.91 -10.19
C THR A 55 -24.76 1.92 -8.67
N GLY A 56 -25.11 3.06 -8.07
CA GLY A 56 -25.32 3.17 -6.63
C GLY A 56 -25.01 4.56 -6.07
N LYS A 57 -24.97 4.65 -4.73
CA LYS A 57 -24.65 5.90 -4.04
C LYS A 57 -23.16 6.24 -4.19
N ILE A 58 -22.89 7.48 -4.59
CA ILE A 58 -21.52 7.99 -4.76
C ILE A 58 -21.11 8.76 -3.51
N LEU A 59 -19.93 8.43 -2.96
CA LEU A 59 -19.33 9.18 -1.85
C LEU A 59 -18.17 10.02 -2.37
N LEU A 60 -18.35 11.35 -2.33
CA LEU A 60 -17.31 12.31 -2.60
C LEU A 60 -16.50 12.52 -1.30
N ALA A 61 -15.22 12.14 -1.28
CA ALA A 61 -14.33 12.33 -0.14
C ALA A 61 -13.01 12.99 -0.56
N GLY A 62 -12.60 13.97 0.22
CA GLY A 62 -11.34 14.68 0.03
C GLY A 62 -11.32 15.98 0.82
N ASP A 63 -10.19 16.66 0.74
CA ASP A 63 -10.05 17.98 1.35
C ASP A 63 -10.70 19.03 0.45
N LEU A 64 -12.04 19.08 0.49
CA LEU A 64 -12.86 20.05 -0.25
C LEU A 64 -12.65 21.50 0.26
N ASN A 65 -11.90 21.64 1.36
CA ASN A 65 -11.57 22.91 2.00
C ASN A 65 -10.11 23.31 1.83
N ALA A 66 -9.34 22.65 0.95
CA ALA A 66 -7.96 23.03 0.67
C ALA A 66 -7.89 24.34 -0.14
N ARG A 67 -8.13 25.46 0.53
CA ARG A 67 -8.04 26.79 -0.03
C ARG A 67 -6.58 27.13 -0.28
N THR A 68 -6.27 27.56 -1.49
CA THR A 68 -5.02 28.28 -1.75
C THR A 68 -5.11 29.59 -0.97
N GLY A 69 -4.23 29.81 0.01
CA GLY A 69 -4.26 30.96 0.94
C GLY A 69 -3.99 32.32 0.29
N THR A 70 -4.73 32.67 -0.76
CA THR A 70 -4.63 33.90 -1.54
C THR A 70 -5.63 34.97 -1.09
N GLN A 71 -6.66 34.62 -0.33
CA GLN A 71 -7.61 35.59 0.22
C GLN A 71 -7.42 35.78 1.73
N VAL A 72 -7.43 37.05 2.16
CA VAL A 72 -7.08 37.49 3.53
C VAL A 72 -8.25 37.35 4.51
N ILE A 73 -9.46 37.05 4.04
CA ILE A 73 -10.67 37.01 4.87
C ILE A 73 -11.40 35.71 4.58
N ASP A 74 -11.42 34.81 5.57
CA ASP A 74 -11.79 33.40 5.42
C ASP A 74 -13.19 33.13 5.98
N PHE A 75 -14.18 33.91 5.53
CA PHE A 75 -15.59 33.73 5.89
C PHE A 75 -16.44 33.44 4.65
N ILE A 76 -17.41 32.54 4.77
CA ILE A 76 -18.46 32.36 3.75
C ILE A 76 -19.42 33.53 3.94
N ASN A 77 -19.40 34.50 3.02
CA ASN A 77 -20.21 35.74 3.11
C ASN A 77 -21.74 35.52 3.03
N LYS A 78 -22.21 34.27 3.03
CA LYS A 78 -23.61 33.87 2.95
C LYS A 78 -23.92 32.60 3.78
N ASP A 79 -23.27 32.42 4.93
CA ASP A 79 -23.56 31.28 5.82
C ASP A 79 -24.99 31.34 6.41
N GLU A 80 -25.67 32.48 6.27
CA GLU A 80 -27.05 32.68 6.73
C GLU A 80 -28.13 32.24 5.71
N SER A 81 -27.76 31.85 4.48
CA SER A 81 -28.77 31.42 3.49
C SER A 81 -29.22 29.98 3.77
N LEU A 82 -30.49 29.82 4.17
CA LEU A 82 -31.20 28.56 4.41
C LEU A 82 -31.17 27.54 3.24
N ASP A 83 -30.72 27.94 2.05
CA ASP A 83 -30.64 27.08 0.87
C ASP A 83 -29.45 26.10 0.92
N HIS A 84 -28.50 26.32 1.82
CA HIS A 84 -27.44 25.36 2.10
C HIS A 84 -27.75 24.72 3.45
N ILE A 85 -28.27 23.48 3.43
CA ILE A 85 -28.56 22.74 4.66
C ILE A 85 -27.23 22.45 5.36
N PRO A 86 -26.91 23.09 6.51
CA PRO A 86 -25.88 22.56 7.38
C PRO A 86 -26.29 21.13 7.75
N VAL A 87 -25.44 20.14 7.44
CA VAL A 87 -25.66 18.72 7.75
C VAL A 87 -25.51 18.44 9.26
N PHE A 88 -26.09 19.31 10.10
CA PHE A 88 -25.98 19.25 11.55
C PHE A 88 -27.34 18.98 12.21
N ASP A 89 -28.46 19.41 11.63
CA ASP A 89 -29.76 19.34 12.32
C ASP A 89 -30.44 17.97 12.31
N LYS A 90 -29.88 16.98 11.60
CA LYS A 90 -30.34 15.57 11.64
C LYS A 90 -29.30 14.60 12.19
N ILE A 91 -28.24 15.10 12.83
CA ILE A 91 -27.44 14.24 13.69
C ILE A 91 -28.21 14.17 15.00
N SER A 92 -29.07 13.14 15.13
CA SER A 92 -29.63 12.75 16.42
C SER A 92 -28.51 12.81 17.44
N PRO A 93 -28.64 13.56 18.56
CA PRO A 93 -27.56 13.72 19.53
C PRO A 93 -27.15 12.32 19.97
N ASP A 94 -26.04 11.85 19.41
CA ASP A 94 -25.58 10.49 19.58
C ASP A 94 -25.28 10.35 21.07
N LEU A 95 -26.15 9.66 21.79
CA LEU A 95 -26.02 9.38 23.23
C LEU A 95 -24.69 8.66 23.56
N ASN A 96 -23.91 8.28 22.54
CA ASN A 96 -22.56 7.75 22.63
C ASN A 96 -21.44 8.80 22.49
N LEU A 97 -21.75 10.11 22.43
CA LEU A 97 -20.74 11.18 22.49
C LEU A 97 -19.71 10.96 23.62
N PRO A 98 -20.12 10.59 24.86
CA PRO A 98 -19.17 10.31 25.95
C PRO A 98 -18.22 9.16 25.62
N VAL A 99 -18.69 8.14 24.90
CA VAL A 99 -17.89 6.97 24.49
C VAL A 99 -16.86 7.36 23.44
N ARG A 100 -17.24 8.24 22.49
CA ARG A 100 -16.32 8.74 21.45
C ARG A 100 -15.25 9.65 22.04
N TYR A 101 -15.59 10.55 22.96
CA TYR A 101 -14.58 11.36 23.66
C TYR A 101 -13.68 10.51 24.54
N LYS A 102 -14.21 9.48 25.23
CA LYS A 102 -13.39 8.50 25.97
C LYS A 102 -12.43 7.74 25.05
N ALA A 103 -12.92 7.26 23.91
CA ALA A 103 -12.11 6.57 22.92
C ALA A 103 -11.04 7.49 22.34
N ALA A 104 -11.39 8.74 22.01
CA ALA A 104 -10.46 9.77 21.54
C ALA A 104 -9.41 10.10 22.61
N ASP A 105 -9.78 10.22 23.88
CA ASP A 105 -8.84 10.44 24.99
C ASP A 105 -7.91 9.23 25.20
N ILE A 106 -8.42 8.01 25.05
CA ILE A 106 -7.61 6.78 25.10
C ILE A 106 -6.63 6.73 23.92
N SER A 107 -7.06 7.15 22.73
CA SER A 107 -6.23 7.27 21.53
C SER A 107 -5.25 8.44 21.61
N LEU A 108 -5.59 9.56 22.24
CA LEU A 108 -4.67 10.70 22.45
C LEU A 108 -3.66 10.41 23.55
N LYS A 109 -4.03 9.59 24.53
CA LYS A 109 -3.10 8.93 25.47
C LYS A 109 -2.28 7.82 24.80
N LEU A 110 -2.13 7.85 23.46
CA LEU A 110 -1.13 7.11 22.70
C LEU A 110 0.16 7.11 23.52
N LYS A 111 0.39 5.98 24.20
CA LYS A 111 1.56 5.78 25.04
C LYS A 111 2.73 6.12 24.13
N ARG A 112 3.41 7.25 24.39
CA ARG A 112 4.67 7.58 23.71
C ARG A 112 5.42 6.26 23.65
N PRO A 113 5.71 5.71 22.46
CA PRO A 113 6.20 4.35 22.34
C PRO A 113 7.33 4.23 23.34
N LYS A 114 7.15 3.39 24.38
CA LYS A 114 8.09 3.31 25.50
C LYS A 114 9.46 3.27 24.86
N LYS A 115 10.32 4.27 25.13
CA LYS A 115 11.64 4.38 24.49
C LYS A 115 12.28 3.01 24.64
N LYS A 116 12.30 2.23 23.56
CA LYS A 116 12.81 0.85 23.62
C LYS A 116 14.22 0.99 24.16
N ASN A 117 14.55 0.22 25.20
CA ASN A 117 15.88 0.28 25.80
C ASN A 117 16.91 0.31 24.67
N PRO A 118 17.84 1.30 24.63
CA PRO A 118 18.75 1.50 23.50
C PRO A 118 19.59 0.25 23.20
N LYS A 119 19.71 -0.67 24.16
CA LYS A 119 20.31 -2.00 23.99
C LYS A 119 19.61 -2.86 22.92
N HIS A 120 18.29 -2.74 22.72
CA HIS A 120 17.55 -3.52 21.70
C HIS A 120 17.54 -2.89 20.30
N LEU A 121 17.88 -1.61 20.16
CA LEU A 121 17.99 -0.96 18.84
C LEU A 121 19.30 -1.29 18.11
N LYS A 122 20.31 -1.81 18.83
CA LYS A 122 21.63 -2.13 18.28
C LYS A 122 21.63 -3.29 17.28
N ASN A 123 20.53 -4.04 17.18
CA ASN A 123 20.44 -5.22 16.31
C ASN A 123 19.51 -5.01 15.10
N ILE A 124 19.34 -3.77 14.61
CA ILE A 124 18.86 -3.60 13.23
C ILE A 124 20.02 -4.07 12.34
N ARG A 125 20.04 -5.38 12.08
CA ARG A 125 21.00 -6.01 11.19
C ARG A 125 20.91 -5.29 9.86
N GLN A 126 22.05 -4.77 9.39
CA GLN A 126 22.10 -4.21 8.05
C GLN A 126 21.66 -5.32 7.07
N PRO A 127 21.00 -4.96 5.95
CA PRO A 127 20.64 -5.94 4.94
C PRO A 127 21.87 -6.75 4.52
N LYS A 128 21.70 -8.06 4.26
CA LYS A 128 22.81 -8.97 3.88
C LYS A 128 23.63 -8.45 2.68
N TRP A 129 23.00 -7.71 1.77
CA TRP A 129 23.63 -7.11 0.59
C TRP A 129 24.40 -5.81 0.85
N PHE A 130 24.32 -5.24 2.06
CA PHE A 130 24.95 -3.97 2.40
C PHE A 130 26.37 -4.19 2.90
N ASP A 131 27.33 -3.91 2.04
CA ASP A 131 28.74 -4.20 2.21
C ASP A 131 29.53 -3.06 2.87
N ILE A 132 30.79 -3.35 3.24
CA ILE A 132 31.72 -2.39 3.85
C ILE A 132 31.94 -1.19 2.91
N SER A 133 31.95 -1.42 1.60
CA SER A 133 32.12 -0.36 0.59
C SER A 133 31.00 0.70 0.66
N LEU A 134 29.73 0.26 0.73
CA LEU A 134 28.58 1.14 0.89
C LEU A 134 28.57 1.82 2.26
N THR A 135 29.05 1.14 3.30
CA THR A 135 29.24 1.73 4.63
C THR A 135 30.23 2.88 4.59
N GLY A 136 31.37 2.71 3.89
CA GLY A 136 32.36 3.74 3.66
C GLY A 136 31.79 4.95 2.93
N LEU A 137 31.10 4.73 1.80
CA LEU A 137 30.44 5.80 1.05
C LEU A 137 29.40 6.55 1.87
N ARG A 138 28.61 5.83 2.69
CA ARG A 138 27.61 6.45 3.57
C ARG A 138 28.27 7.35 4.61
N ARG A 139 29.36 6.91 5.25
CA ARG A 139 30.12 7.74 6.21
C ARG A 139 30.68 9.01 5.55
N GLN A 140 31.23 8.89 4.34
CA GLN A 140 31.70 10.05 3.59
C GLN A 140 30.55 11.02 3.25
N LEU A 141 29.39 10.48 2.87
CA LEU A 141 28.19 11.26 2.60
C LEU A 141 27.72 12.02 3.86
N ASP A 142 27.67 11.35 5.01
CA ASP A 142 27.28 11.96 6.29
C ASP A 142 28.24 13.10 6.69
N SER A 143 29.54 12.91 6.48
CA SER A 143 30.56 13.95 6.71
C SER A 143 30.38 15.15 5.77
N LYS A 144 30.14 14.91 4.48
CA LYS A 144 29.88 15.98 3.50
C LYS A 144 28.53 16.68 3.75
N GLU A 145 27.54 15.97 4.26
CA GLU A 145 26.25 16.55 4.66
C GLU A 145 26.44 17.53 5.84
N LYS A 146 27.25 17.16 6.83
CA LYS A 146 27.61 18.07 7.94
C LYS A 146 28.32 19.32 7.43
N LEU A 147 29.22 19.19 6.45
CA LEU A 147 29.87 20.34 5.81
C LEU A 147 28.87 21.21 5.04
N LEU A 148 27.94 20.60 4.29
CA LEU A 148 26.90 21.33 3.56
C LEU A 148 25.98 22.13 4.49
N LYS A 149 25.66 21.59 5.68
CA LYS A 149 24.89 22.30 6.71
C LYS A 149 25.63 23.53 7.24
N LYS A 150 26.96 23.46 7.38
CA LYS A 150 27.79 24.58 7.82
C LYS A 150 28.02 25.62 6.72
N PHE A 151 28.20 25.18 5.48
CA PHE A 151 28.56 26.02 4.33
C PHE A 151 27.51 25.92 3.22
N SER A 152 26.26 26.27 3.52
CA SER A 152 25.12 26.07 2.62
C SER A 152 25.19 26.89 1.32
N LYS A 153 25.92 28.01 1.34
CA LYS A 153 26.10 28.91 0.18
C LYS A 153 27.30 28.53 -0.71
N ASP A 154 28.20 27.68 -0.22
CA ASP A 154 29.39 27.30 -0.99
C ASP A 154 29.03 26.28 -2.08
N GLN A 155 29.20 26.69 -3.32
CA GLN A 155 28.87 25.89 -4.50
C GLN A 155 29.80 24.68 -4.67
N ILE A 156 31.05 24.76 -4.22
CA ILE A 156 32.02 23.66 -4.30
C ILE A 156 31.59 22.52 -3.37
N VAL A 157 31.25 22.86 -2.12
CA VAL A 157 30.74 21.90 -1.13
C VAL A 157 29.45 21.24 -1.63
N LYS A 158 28.53 22.05 -2.17
CA LYS A 158 27.27 21.57 -2.74
C LYS A 158 27.49 20.58 -3.90
N ARG A 159 28.31 20.95 -4.89
CA ARG A 159 28.65 20.07 -6.03
C ARG A 159 29.31 18.77 -5.58
N SER A 160 30.26 18.86 -4.65
CA SER A 160 30.95 17.70 -4.07
C SER A 160 29.98 16.73 -3.39
N TYR A 161 29.05 17.24 -2.56
CA TYR A 161 28.03 16.43 -1.89
C TYR A 161 27.10 15.72 -2.90
N PHE A 162 26.55 16.45 -3.87
CA PHE A 162 25.61 15.86 -4.83
C PHE A 162 26.28 14.85 -5.77
N SER A 163 27.55 15.06 -6.12
CA SER A 163 28.34 14.08 -6.87
C SER A 163 28.49 12.78 -6.07
N LEU A 164 28.89 12.87 -4.79
CA LEU A 164 29.01 11.72 -3.91
C LEU A 164 27.67 11.01 -3.67
N LEU A 165 26.58 11.78 -3.52
CA LEU A 165 25.22 11.24 -3.40
C LEU A 165 24.80 10.44 -4.65
N LYS A 166 25.11 10.95 -5.84
CA LYS A 166 24.85 10.26 -7.12
C LYS A 166 25.63 8.96 -7.19
N LEU A 167 26.93 8.99 -6.83
CA LEU A 167 27.78 7.80 -6.77
C LEU A 167 27.22 6.76 -5.79
N TYR A 168 26.93 7.15 -4.56
CA TYR A 168 26.33 6.27 -3.55
C TYR A 168 25.03 5.61 -4.03
N ARG A 169 24.12 6.38 -4.64
CA ARG A 169 22.87 5.85 -5.20
C ARG A 169 23.11 4.85 -6.32
N LYS A 170 24.09 5.10 -7.20
CA LYS A 170 24.47 4.20 -8.30
C LYS A 170 25.04 2.89 -7.74
N THR A 171 26.04 2.97 -6.85
CA THR A 171 26.68 1.81 -6.24
C THR A 171 25.70 0.98 -5.43
N ARG A 172 24.81 1.62 -4.65
CA ARG A 172 23.77 0.93 -3.89
C ARG A 172 22.84 0.10 -4.78
N LYS A 173 22.39 0.69 -5.90
CA LYS A 173 21.54 -0.03 -6.87
C LYS A 173 22.28 -1.19 -7.51
N GLN A 174 23.55 -0.99 -7.86
CA GLN A 174 24.38 -2.03 -8.46
C GLN A 174 24.59 -3.21 -7.49
N LYS A 175 25.01 -2.95 -6.25
CA LYS A 175 25.20 -3.98 -5.22
C LYS A 175 23.94 -4.78 -4.92
N LEU A 176 22.78 -4.10 -4.88
CA LEU A 176 21.50 -4.79 -4.76
C LEU A 176 21.22 -5.72 -5.94
N LYS A 177 21.53 -5.31 -7.18
CA LYS A 177 21.38 -6.17 -8.36
C LYS A 177 22.34 -7.36 -8.34
N GLU A 178 23.61 -7.13 -7.98
CA GLU A 178 24.63 -8.17 -7.84
C GLU A 178 24.19 -9.22 -6.81
N PHE A 179 23.73 -8.79 -5.64
CA PHE A 179 23.21 -9.70 -4.61
C PHE A 179 21.98 -10.49 -5.08
N ARG A 180 21.03 -9.85 -5.79
CA ARG A 180 19.88 -10.56 -6.32
C ARG A 180 20.28 -11.64 -7.33
N ARG A 181 21.24 -11.34 -8.21
CA ARG A 181 21.79 -12.31 -9.16
C ARG A 181 22.45 -13.46 -8.42
N SER A 182 23.33 -13.17 -7.46
CA SER A 182 24.03 -14.22 -6.71
C SER A 182 23.07 -15.14 -5.96
N VAL A 183 21.95 -14.62 -5.43
CA VAL A 183 20.93 -15.44 -4.77
C VAL A 183 20.21 -16.36 -5.77
N VAL A 184 19.91 -15.88 -6.97
CA VAL A 184 19.30 -16.71 -8.03
C VAL A 184 20.29 -17.79 -8.48
N ASP A 185 21.53 -17.40 -8.75
CA ASP A 185 22.59 -18.35 -9.12
C ASP A 185 22.81 -19.41 -8.02
N GLU A 186 22.74 -19.02 -6.74
CA GLU A 186 22.83 -19.94 -5.61
C GLU A 186 21.63 -20.90 -5.56
N LEU A 187 20.41 -20.42 -5.82
CA LEU A 187 19.21 -21.26 -5.87
C LEU A 187 19.28 -22.28 -7.00
N ASP A 188 19.69 -21.86 -8.20
CA ASP A 188 19.79 -22.74 -9.38
C ASP A 188 20.83 -23.85 -9.14
N ASN A 189 21.96 -23.52 -8.51
CA ASN A 189 23.00 -24.49 -8.17
C ASN A 189 22.60 -25.42 -7.00
N LEU A 190 21.81 -24.94 -6.03
CA LEU A 190 21.43 -25.73 -4.86
C LEU A 190 20.29 -26.71 -5.14
N HIS A 191 19.44 -26.42 -6.13
CA HIS A 191 18.31 -27.28 -6.50
C HIS A 191 18.75 -28.73 -6.77
N GLU A 192 19.86 -28.92 -7.49
CA GLU A 192 20.34 -30.25 -7.87
C GLU A 192 21.23 -30.89 -6.78
N ASN A 193 21.98 -30.07 -6.04
CA ASN A 193 23.05 -30.56 -5.15
C ASN A 193 22.62 -30.71 -3.69
N ASN A 194 21.72 -29.86 -3.18
CA ASN A 194 21.35 -29.87 -1.76
C ASN A 194 19.96 -29.26 -1.51
N PRO A 195 18.89 -30.07 -1.55
CA PRO A 195 17.52 -29.57 -1.40
C PRO A 195 17.25 -28.93 -0.03
N ASN A 196 17.91 -29.39 1.04
CA ASN A 196 17.73 -28.80 2.37
C ASN A 196 18.25 -27.36 2.44
N LYS A 197 19.42 -27.09 1.87
CA LYS A 197 19.96 -25.72 1.80
C LYS A 197 19.09 -24.82 0.92
N TYR A 198 18.59 -25.35 -0.20
CA TYR A 198 17.66 -24.65 -1.07
C TYR A 198 16.43 -24.17 -0.30
N TRP A 199 15.74 -25.07 0.42
CA TRP A 199 14.55 -24.73 1.19
C TRP A 199 14.84 -23.73 2.32
N ASN A 200 16.00 -23.85 2.98
CA ASN A 200 16.41 -22.90 4.00
C ASN A 200 16.62 -21.49 3.42
N LEU A 201 17.28 -21.38 2.26
CA LEU A 201 17.49 -20.11 1.58
C LEU A 201 16.15 -19.49 1.15
N LEU A 202 15.25 -20.28 0.59
CA LEU A 202 13.92 -19.84 0.17
C LEU A 202 13.08 -19.35 1.37
N ASN A 203 13.12 -20.08 2.49
CA ASN A 203 12.45 -19.69 3.74
C ASN A 203 13.05 -18.42 4.36
N ASP A 204 14.34 -18.19 4.20
CA ASP A 204 14.98 -16.94 4.63
C ASP A 204 14.52 -15.76 3.77
N LEU A 205 14.37 -15.94 2.45
CA LEU A 205 13.85 -14.92 1.55
C LEU A 205 12.36 -14.61 1.81
N SER A 206 11.56 -15.62 2.18
CA SER A 206 10.14 -15.43 2.49
C SER A 206 9.93 -14.67 3.81
N LYS A 207 10.78 -14.88 4.83
CA LYS A 207 10.71 -14.13 6.09
C LYS A 207 10.87 -12.61 5.90
N ASP A 208 11.70 -12.20 4.95
CA ASP A 208 11.93 -10.78 4.65
C ASP A 208 10.75 -10.15 3.88
N THR A 209 9.91 -10.94 3.22
CA THR A 209 8.75 -10.46 2.44
C THR A 209 7.46 -10.32 3.24
N ASN A 210 7.39 -10.79 4.49
CA ASN A 210 6.22 -10.69 5.39
C ASN A 210 5.81 -9.25 5.79
N LYS A 211 6.39 -8.21 5.18
CA LYS A 211 5.93 -6.81 5.25
C LYS A 211 5.28 -6.29 3.98
N SER A 212 5.37 -7.02 2.87
CA SER A 212 4.58 -6.77 1.69
C SER A 212 3.22 -7.40 1.94
N THR A 213 2.23 -6.59 2.29
CA THR A 213 0.85 -6.89 1.91
C THR A 213 0.86 -7.09 0.40
N SER A 214 1.06 -8.34 -0.05
CA SER A 214 0.53 -8.70 -1.35
C SER A 214 -0.93 -8.26 -1.33
N PRO A 215 -1.44 -7.61 -2.38
CA PRO A 215 -2.87 -7.37 -2.46
C PRO A 215 -3.55 -8.71 -2.21
N ASP A 216 -4.43 -8.77 -1.20
CA ASP A 216 -5.21 -9.97 -0.93
C ASP A 216 -5.86 -10.37 -2.25
N ILE A 217 -5.39 -11.47 -2.84
CA ILE A 217 -5.97 -11.99 -4.06
C ILE A 217 -7.39 -12.41 -3.66
N PRO A 218 -8.44 -11.78 -4.21
CA PRO A 218 -9.79 -12.11 -3.82
C PRO A 218 -10.05 -13.59 -4.08
N CYS A 219 -10.83 -14.23 -3.20
CA CYS A 219 -11.10 -15.66 -3.26
C CYS A 219 -11.62 -16.11 -4.65
N ASN A 220 -12.37 -15.22 -5.32
CA ASN A 220 -12.91 -15.46 -6.66
C ASN A 220 -11.81 -15.61 -7.72
N THR A 221 -10.72 -14.83 -7.63
CA THR A 221 -9.60 -14.92 -8.59
C THR A 221 -8.84 -16.24 -8.45
N TRP A 222 -8.72 -16.75 -7.22
CA TRP A 222 -8.19 -18.10 -6.98
C TRP A 222 -9.12 -19.19 -7.54
N PHE A 223 -10.42 -19.06 -7.29
CA PHE A 223 -11.43 -19.98 -7.79
C PHE A 223 -11.42 -20.06 -9.32
N ASP A 224 -11.39 -18.91 -10.00
CA ASP A 224 -11.36 -18.82 -11.45
C ASP A 224 -10.09 -19.43 -12.04
N TYR A 225 -8.93 -19.13 -11.44
CA TYR A 225 -7.65 -19.72 -11.85
C TYR A 225 -7.67 -21.25 -11.76
N PHE A 226 -8.09 -21.81 -10.63
CA PHE A 226 -8.16 -23.27 -10.47
C PHE A 226 -9.24 -23.92 -11.33
N LYS A 227 -10.36 -23.24 -11.55
CA LYS A 227 -11.40 -23.68 -12.47
C LYS A 227 -10.85 -23.80 -13.88
N GLU A 228 -10.14 -22.79 -14.38
CA GLU A 228 -9.49 -22.82 -15.69
C GLU A 228 -8.42 -23.90 -15.79
N LEU A 229 -7.57 -24.03 -14.76
CA LEU A 229 -6.49 -25.03 -14.72
C LEU A 229 -7.04 -26.47 -14.77
N ASN A 230 -8.23 -26.69 -14.23
CA ASN A 230 -8.91 -27.99 -14.25
C ASN A 230 -9.80 -28.22 -15.48
N LYS A 231 -10.22 -27.17 -16.22
CA LYS A 231 -10.99 -27.32 -17.47
C LYS A 231 -10.30 -28.24 -18.49
N SER A 232 -8.97 -28.26 -18.52
CA SER A 232 -8.19 -29.05 -19.49
C SER A 232 -8.06 -30.54 -19.13
N LYS A 233 -8.34 -30.95 -17.89
CA LYS A 233 -8.15 -32.33 -17.40
C LYS A 233 -9.45 -33.15 -17.28
N ILE A 234 -10.60 -32.50 -17.33
CA ILE A 234 -11.91 -33.11 -17.05
C ILE A 234 -12.40 -34.03 -18.19
N ASN A 235 -11.85 -33.93 -19.40
CA ASN A 235 -12.48 -34.57 -20.57
C ASN A 235 -12.28 -36.08 -20.72
N THR A 236 -11.42 -36.75 -19.94
CA THR A 236 -11.17 -38.19 -20.16
C THR A 236 -11.02 -39.04 -18.90
N THR A 237 -10.68 -38.47 -17.74
CA THR A 237 -10.33 -39.26 -16.54
C THR A 237 -11.40 -39.26 -15.45
N ASP A 238 -12.35 -38.32 -15.47
CA ASP A 238 -13.24 -38.08 -14.33
C ASP A 238 -14.52 -38.93 -14.32
N ASN A 239 -14.95 -39.48 -15.46
CA ASN A 239 -16.14 -40.34 -15.49
C ASN A 239 -15.95 -41.62 -14.65
N ASN A 240 -14.73 -42.18 -14.65
CA ASN A 240 -14.41 -43.34 -13.82
C ASN A 240 -14.35 -42.98 -12.33
N PHE A 241 -13.84 -41.79 -11.99
CA PHE A 241 -13.75 -41.36 -10.60
C PHE A 241 -15.14 -41.03 -10.02
N ILE A 242 -15.98 -40.32 -10.77
CA ILE A 242 -17.35 -39.99 -10.37
C ILE A 242 -18.18 -41.27 -10.21
N ASN A 243 -18.05 -42.24 -11.12
CA ASN A 243 -18.75 -43.52 -11.02
C ASN A 243 -18.29 -44.33 -9.80
N ARG A 244 -16.98 -44.37 -9.53
CA ARG A 244 -16.42 -45.01 -8.33
C ARG A 244 -16.92 -44.35 -7.04
N PHE A 245 -17.03 -43.03 -7.01
CA PHE A 245 -17.51 -42.30 -5.83
C PHE A 245 -18.99 -42.60 -5.56
N LYS A 246 -19.83 -42.57 -6.60
CA LYS A 246 -21.26 -42.95 -6.50
C LYS A 246 -21.45 -44.40 -6.05
N GLN A 247 -20.55 -45.30 -6.44
CA GLN A 247 -20.59 -46.70 -6.02
C GLN A 247 -20.28 -46.84 -4.52
N LEU A 248 -19.24 -46.16 -4.03
CA LEU A 248 -18.89 -46.16 -2.61
C LEU A 248 -19.97 -45.55 -1.71
N GLU A 249 -20.68 -44.52 -2.18
CA GLU A 249 -21.83 -43.96 -1.45
C GLU A 249 -22.98 -44.96 -1.31
N LYS A 250 -23.29 -45.71 -2.38
CA LYS A 250 -24.31 -46.77 -2.34
C LYS A 250 -23.92 -47.90 -1.40
N GLU A 251 -22.65 -48.30 -1.40
CA GLU A 251 -22.12 -49.33 -0.50
C GLU A 251 -22.22 -48.91 0.97
N LYS A 252 -21.90 -47.65 1.29
CA LYS A 252 -21.99 -47.11 2.65
C LYS A 252 -23.43 -47.04 3.16
N TYR A 253 -24.38 -46.64 2.32
CA TYR A 253 -25.81 -46.66 2.67
C TYR A 253 -26.32 -48.09 2.92
N SER A 254 -25.89 -49.04 2.09
CA SER A 254 -26.29 -50.44 2.21
C SER A 254 -25.77 -51.08 3.50
N GLN A 255 -24.54 -50.76 3.92
CA GLN A 255 -23.96 -51.22 5.18
C GLN A 255 -24.65 -50.64 6.42
N ASN A 256 -25.14 -49.40 6.35
CA ASN A 256 -25.89 -48.78 7.45
C ASN A 256 -27.29 -49.38 7.62
N LEU A 257 -27.93 -49.81 6.52
CA LEU A 257 -29.25 -50.47 6.55
C LEU A 257 -29.16 -51.91 7.08
N THR A 258 -28.12 -52.66 6.73
CA THR A 258 -27.92 -54.02 7.24
C THR A 258 -27.53 -54.04 8.72
N SER A 259 -26.72 -53.08 9.17
CA SER A 259 -26.36 -52.95 10.60
C SER A 259 -27.53 -52.51 11.49
N THR A 260 -28.55 -51.81 10.97
CA THR A 260 -29.76 -51.49 11.73
C THR A 260 -30.76 -52.64 11.82
N LEU A 261 -30.76 -53.58 10.87
CA LEU A 261 -31.66 -54.74 10.87
C LEU A 261 -31.20 -55.90 11.75
N ILE A 262 -29.91 -55.96 12.11
CA ILE A 262 -29.34 -57.02 12.96
C ILE A 262 -29.54 -56.75 14.47
N ILE A 263 -30.05 -55.58 14.86
CA ILE A 263 -30.26 -55.16 16.27
C ILE A 263 -31.75 -55.31 16.70
N LYS A 264 -32.54 -56.15 16.03
CA LYS A 264 -33.89 -56.56 16.46
C LYS A 264 -33.98 -58.07 16.59
#